data_AF-F9VC56-F1
#
_entry.id   AF-F9VC56-F1
#
_cell.length_a   1.000
_cell.length_b   1.000
_cell.length_c   1.000
_cell.angle_alpha   90.00
_cell.angle_beta   90.00
_cell.angle_gamma   90.00
#
_symmetry.space_group_name_H-M   'P 1'
#
loop_
_entity.id
_entity.type
_entity.pdbx_description
1 polymer ?
#
loop_
_entity_poly.entity_id
_entity_poly.type
_entity_poly.pdbx_seq_one_letter_code
_entity_poly.pdbx_strand_id
1 'polypeptide(L)' 'MQKRYSKEFKETLIAFYHSGQSVTQLSKEYDVAPAGLLSYN' A
#
# COMPACT_ATOMS: atom_id res chain seq x y z
N MET A 1 -3.25 11.96 -13.82
CA MET A 1 -4.15 12.06 -12.66
C MET A 1 -3.50 11.32 -11.50
N GLN A 2 -3.04 12.01 -10.45
CA GLN A 2 -2.48 11.33 -9.26
C GLN A 2 -3.63 10.70 -8.48
N LYS A 3 -3.63 9.37 -8.33
CA LYS A 3 -4.56 8.68 -7.43
C LYS A 3 -4.27 9.14 -6.00
N ARG A 4 -5.19 9.89 -5.40
CA ARG A 4 -5.15 10.23 -3.97
C ARG A 4 -5.91 9.16 -3.21
N TYR A 5 -5.17 8.27 -2.58
CA TYR A 5 -5.75 7.31 -1.63
C TYR A 5 -6.11 8.01 -0.32
N SER A 6 -7.20 7.57 0.31
CA SER A 6 -7.59 8.04 1.64
C SER A 6 -6.54 7.62 2.69
N LYS A 7 -6.56 8.29 3.84
CA LYS A 7 -5.68 7.97 4.96
C LYS A 7 -5.91 6.54 5.47
N GLU A 8 -7.17 6.18 5.72
CA GLU A 8 -7.57 4.85 6.22
C GLU A 8 -7.11 3.71 5.29
N PHE A 9 -7.19 3.93 3.97
CA PHE A 9 -6.74 2.95 3.00
C PHE A 9 -5.21 2.74 3.07
N LYS A 10 -4.44 3.83 3.24
CA LYS A 10 -2.99 3.74 3.41
C LYS A 10 -2.61 3.03 4.71
N GLU A 11 -3.29 3.34 5.80
CA GLU A 11 -3.08 2.69 7.10
C GLU A 11 -3.38 1.18 7.04
N THR A 12 -4.43 0.80 6.31
CA THR A 12 -4.79 -0.60 6.07
C THR A 12 -3.69 -1.34 5.29
N LEU A 13 -3.17 -0.73 4.21
CA LEU A 13 -2.07 -1.30 3.42
C LEU A 13 -0.77 -1.45 4.23
N ILE A 14 -0.48 -0.51 5.12
CA ILE A 14 0.66 -0.59 6.04
C ILE A 14 0.47 -1.74 7.03
N ALA A 15 -0.72 -1.90 7.60
CA ALA A 15 -1.03 -3.01 8.50
C ALA A 15 -0.86 -4.38 7.82
N PHE A 16 -1.29 -4.50 6.55
CA PHE A 16 -1.08 -5.69 5.73
C PHE A 16 0.40 -5.97 5.43
N TYR A 17 1.19 -4.94 5.16
CA TYR A 17 2.63 -5.10 5.00
C TYR A 17 3.29 -5.60 6.30
N HIS A 18 2.94 -5.02 7.45
CA HIS A 18 3.47 -5.46 8.75
C HIS A 18 2.99 -6.85 9.18
N SER A 19 1.85 -7.32 8.67
CA SER A 19 1.38 -8.70 8.90
C SER A 19 2.12 -9.74 8.06
N GLY A 20 3.03 -9.30 7.17
CA GLY A 20 3.88 -10.17 6.35
C GLY A 20 3.40 -10.35 4.91
N GLN A 21 2.37 -9.63 4.48
CA GLN A 21 1.99 -9.65 3.07
C GLN A 21 3.04 -8.93 2.20
N SER A 22 3.31 -9.48 1.03
CA SER A 22 4.34 -8.91 0.15
C SER A 22 3.86 -7.62 -0.53
N VAL A 23 4.76 -6.65 -0.63
CA VAL A 23 4.53 -5.38 -1.35
C VAL A 23 4.08 -5.61 -2.79
N THR A 24 4.60 -6.63 -3.46
CA THR A 24 4.24 -6.98 -4.83
C THR A 24 2.83 -7.55 -4.96
N GLN A 25 2.36 -8.34 -3.99
CA GLN A 25 0.97 -8.80 -3.94
C GLN A 25 0.02 -7.63 -3.67
N LEU A 26 0.29 -6.83 -2.63
CA LEU A 26 -0.52 -5.66 -2.28
C LEU A 26 -0.59 -4.64 -3.42
N SER A 27 0.53 -4.41 -4.12
CA SER A 27 0.59 -3.54 -5.29
C SER A 27 -0.34 -3.99 -6.41
N LYS A 28 -0.38 -5.30 -6.70
CA LYS A 28 -1.25 -5.88 -7.74
C LYS A 28 -2.71 -5.90 -7.34
N GLU A 29 -3.00 -6.32 -6.12
CA GLU A 29 -4.36 -6.49 -5.61
C GLU A 29 -5.11 -5.16 -5.49
N TYR A 30 -4.40 -4.11 -5.05
CA TYR A 30 -4.98 -2.81 -4.79
C TYR A 30 -4.64 -1.75 -5.86
N ASP A 31 -3.93 -2.14 -6.92
CA ASP A 31 -3.43 -1.26 -8.00
C ASP A 31 -2.73 -0.01 -7.43
N VAL A 32 -1.74 -0.26 -6.56
CA VAL A 32 -0.95 0.77 -5.87
C VAL A 32 0.51 0.62 -6.27
N ALA A 33 1.20 1.73 -6.53
CA ALA A 33 2.62 1.70 -6.83
C ALA A 33 3.43 1.16 -5.63
N PRO A 34 4.36 0.21 -5.82
CA PRO A 34 5.21 -0.33 -4.74
C PRO A 34 5.97 0.75 -3.98
N ALA A 35 6.43 1.79 -4.69
CA ALA A 35 7.10 2.95 -4.13
C ALA A 35 6.23 3.71 -3.13
N GLY A 36 4.89 3.70 -3.32
CA GLY A 36 3.95 4.27 -2.38
C GLY A 36 3.97 3.54 -1.04
N LEU A 37 4.02 2.21 -1.04
CA LEU A 37 4.00 1.38 0.17
C LEU A 37 5.29 1.49 0.99
N LEU A 38 6.45 1.52 0.32
CA LEU A 38 7.77 1.62 0.98
C LEU A 38 8.04 3.00 1.60
N SER A 39 7.33 4.04 1.14
CA SER A 39 7.54 5.41 1.61
C SER A 39 6.79 5.74 2.91
N TYR A 40 6.02 4.79 3.48
CA TYR A 40 5.28 4.95 4.75
C TYR A 40 5.97 4.31 5.97
N ASN A 41 7.26 3.96 5.84
CA ASN A 41 8.07 3.38 6.91
C ASN A 41 8.76 4.46 7.75
#